data_AF-A0A8B8CAR4-F1
#
_entry.id   AF-A0A8B8CAR4-F1
#
_cell.length_a   1.000
_cell.length_b   1.000
_cell.length_c   1.000
_cell.angle_alpha   90.00
_cell.angle_beta   90.00
_cell.angle_gamma   90.00
#
_symmetry.space_group_name_H-M   'P 1'
#
loop_
_entity.id
_entity.type
_entity.pdbx_description
1 polymer ?
#
loop_
_entity_poly.entity_id
_entity_poly.type
_entity_poly.pdbx_seq_one_letter_code
_entity_poly.pdbx_strand_id
1 'polypeptide(L)'
;MVLDKRMPPKKPVAAKAPVKAAAKTVTKLTAGRGTTPAAKKGTVAPGAKKGPAAAAGKGKPAEPAKPKEKVWTKNDDAALKIQTKYRQYRAKKALEKKKKEKQEYEDLMDKLEKEAFLQLVKMEQEKAEKERQKEEEERRRKREEAKRKKRMLEAAFEGDIEEIENILKEVKTLDDQKGVGTDAIGLAIRNKHLMNVVECEDANENTPLSEAANGGDPKTIQLLLDKGANPNTKGQFKRTPLYRAAFAGHLEAVQVLLQNGADPRIYADDGQNPEQVSSLEAVKEVLGEWDVAETEKLLQKLEIENEKRKEEQKMRRDAETSKLEGSVKAAQEEYERIQKQLSHAYCELEKRISEHDNAIVSGFDRPELTLQSIHDQEDEVELLKSKCEKAREDFANAKLELREQLNEGLEAAEDLPGIQIMMKELDDVLLRDVGNKINASGKWPLIIDRSAQAATFLRYRDTNYLNSLNTKQMEPNTVRLSLLGAIRFGKPLVLDMMEVDMFHTVSDRFDEIEKGLMDKIMDKSIMQEENYLKLIKEGDGPDYEKNKFTSYRTQNFKFWIITKNPYPPEYLLERCYTIRIYVPT
;
A
#
# COMPACT_ATOMS: atom_id res chain seq x y z
N MET A 1 37.02 22.47 51.26
CA MET A 1 37.85 21.52 50.47
C MET A 1 37.08 20.24 50.22
N VAL A 2 36.42 20.10 49.06
CA VAL A 2 36.10 18.79 48.44
C VAL A 2 36.20 19.03 46.93
N LEU A 3 36.91 18.15 46.21
CA LEU A 3 37.21 18.32 44.79
C LEU A 3 36.16 17.67 43.89
N ASP A 4 35.92 18.32 42.75
CA ASP A 4 35.00 17.93 41.68
C ASP A 4 35.33 16.53 41.11
N LYS A 5 34.39 15.57 41.20
CA LYS A 5 34.49 14.24 40.60
C LYS A 5 33.64 14.15 39.33
N ARG A 6 34.12 14.74 38.23
CA ARG A 6 33.54 14.50 36.90
C ARG A 6 33.90 13.10 36.42
N MET A 7 32.89 12.28 36.13
CA MET A 7 33.08 11.00 35.45
C MET A 7 33.56 11.22 34.01
N PRO A 8 34.53 10.45 33.49
CA PRO A 8 34.92 10.53 32.10
C PRO A 8 33.87 9.88 31.18
N PRO A 9 33.69 10.36 29.94
CA PRO A 9 32.76 9.75 28.99
C PRO A 9 33.21 8.33 28.58
N LYS A 10 32.26 7.40 28.48
CA LYS A 10 32.50 6.04 27.98
C LYS A 10 32.94 6.10 26.51
N LYS A 11 34.06 5.45 26.18
CA LYS A 11 34.53 5.30 24.79
C LYS A 11 33.52 4.48 23.96
N PRO A 12 33.25 4.85 22.70
CA PRO A 12 32.45 4.01 21.80
C PRO A 12 33.19 2.70 21.49
N VAL A 13 32.43 1.61 21.43
CA VAL A 13 32.96 0.27 21.10
C VAL A 13 33.21 0.20 19.59
N ALA A 14 34.45 -0.13 19.20
CA ALA A 14 34.82 -0.25 17.79
C ALA A 14 34.20 -1.51 17.14
N ALA A 15 33.34 -1.31 16.13
CA ALA A 15 32.86 -2.40 15.29
C ALA A 15 34.00 -2.92 14.38
N LYS A 16 34.14 -4.24 14.28
CA LYS A 16 35.18 -4.90 13.48
C LYS A 16 34.82 -4.84 11.99
N ALA A 17 35.76 -4.41 11.15
CA ALA A 17 35.65 -4.53 9.70
C ALA A 17 36.16 -5.92 9.21
N PRO A 18 35.49 -6.57 8.25
CA PRO A 18 36.03 -7.74 7.57
C PRO A 18 37.05 -7.35 6.48
N VAL A 19 38.23 -7.93 6.64
CA VAL A 19 39.47 -7.82 5.87
C VAL A 19 39.31 -7.95 4.35
N LYS A 20 40.01 -7.09 3.58
CA LYS A 20 40.33 -7.32 2.16
C LYS A 20 41.40 -8.41 2.03
N ALA A 21 41.15 -9.46 1.25
CA ALA A 21 42.18 -10.42 0.83
C ALA A 21 42.69 -10.08 -0.58
N ALA A 22 44.01 -9.98 -0.74
CA ALA A 22 44.67 -9.62 -1.99
C ALA A 22 45.08 -10.85 -2.82
N ALA A 23 45.29 -10.64 -4.12
CA ALA A 23 45.70 -11.68 -5.06
C ALA A 23 47.20 -12.03 -4.98
N LYS A 24 47.52 -13.31 -5.18
CA LYS A 24 48.50 -13.84 -6.19
C LYS A 24 49.03 -15.24 -5.81
N THR A 25 48.83 -16.20 -6.71
CA THR A 25 49.92 -17.14 -7.06
C THR A 25 49.76 -17.62 -8.51
N VAL A 26 50.89 -17.80 -9.19
CA VAL A 26 51.00 -18.25 -10.59
C VAL A 26 51.57 -19.65 -10.61
N THR A 27 50.96 -20.59 -11.33
CA THR A 27 51.69 -21.75 -11.89
C THR A 27 51.00 -22.40 -13.10
N LYS A 28 51.70 -22.32 -14.25
CA LYS A 28 51.96 -23.39 -15.23
C LYS A 28 50.80 -24.17 -15.90
N LEU A 29 50.55 -23.80 -17.16
CA LEU A 29 50.54 -24.65 -18.37
C LEU A 29 50.23 -26.16 -18.26
N THR A 30 49.18 -26.59 -18.95
CA THR A 30 49.27 -27.62 -20.02
C THR A 30 48.28 -27.30 -21.15
N ALA A 31 48.59 -27.69 -22.38
CA ALA A 31 47.81 -27.33 -23.57
C ALA A 31 46.78 -28.41 -23.96
N GLY A 32 45.61 -27.98 -24.44
CA GLY A 32 44.58 -28.82 -25.06
C GLY A 32 44.03 -28.14 -26.32
N ARG A 33 44.08 -28.82 -27.47
CA ARG A 33 43.92 -28.26 -28.82
C ARG A 33 42.54 -28.67 -29.38
N GLY A 34 41.70 -27.75 -29.85
CA GLY A 34 40.37 -28.13 -30.38
C GLY A 34 39.45 -27.01 -30.88
N THR A 35 39.72 -26.52 -32.09
CA THR A 35 38.74 -26.10 -33.12
C THR A 35 37.37 -25.49 -32.71
N THR A 36 37.24 -24.16 -32.84
CA THR A 36 35.96 -23.49 -33.20
C THR A 36 35.75 -23.48 -34.72
N PRO A 37 34.50 -23.42 -35.19
CA PRO A 37 34.20 -22.41 -36.22
C PRO A 37 32.86 -21.66 -36.07
N ALA A 38 32.83 -20.49 -36.72
CA ALA A 38 31.67 -19.79 -37.26
C ALA A 38 30.59 -19.21 -36.31
N ALA A 39 30.74 -17.92 -36.01
CA ALA A 39 29.59 -17.05 -35.73
C ALA A 39 28.90 -16.64 -37.06
N LYS A 40 27.56 -16.62 -37.06
CA LYS A 40 26.74 -15.87 -38.03
C LYS A 40 25.63 -15.12 -37.28
N LYS A 41 25.71 -13.80 -37.24
CA LYS A 41 24.55 -12.92 -37.00
C LYS A 41 24.23 -12.20 -38.31
N GLY A 42 23.05 -12.46 -38.86
CA GLY A 42 22.46 -11.64 -39.92
C GLY A 42 21.54 -10.59 -39.29
N THR A 43 21.55 -9.37 -39.81
CA THR A 43 20.56 -8.31 -39.54
C THR A 43 20.22 -7.62 -40.86
N VAL A 44 18.99 -7.10 -40.99
CA VAL A 44 18.32 -6.84 -42.27
C VAL A 44 17.82 -5.39 -42.37
N ALA A 45 18.18 -4.69 -43.47
CA ALA A 45 17.51 -3.51 -44.12
C ALA A 45 17.20 -2.25 -43.26
N PRO A 46 16.55 -1.16 -43.78
CA PRO A 46 16.32 -0.62 -45.15
C PRO A 46 17.03 0.78 -45.37
N GLY A 47 16.78 1.66 -46.37
CA GLY A 47 16.05 1.59 -47.65
C GLY A 47 15.31 2.88 -48.13
N ALA A 48 15.98 3.92 -48.68
CA ALA A 48 15.37 5.18 -49.22
C ALA A 48 16.29 5.88 -50.26
N LYS A 49 15.87 6.63 -51.31
CA LYS A 49 14.57 7.16 -51.82
C LYS A 49 14.55 7.17 -53.38
N LYS A 50 13.37 7.40 -54.02
CA LYS A 50 13.09 7.30 -55.48
C LYS A 50 13.02 8.65 -56.25
N GLY A 51 13.08 8.58 -57.59
CA GLY A 51 12.23 9.37 -58.53
C GLY A 51 12.96 10.07 -59.71
N PRO A 52 12.28 10.44 -60.82
CA PRO A 52 10.97 10.02 -61.36
C PRO A 52 11.07 9.44 -62.81
N ALA A 53 9.95 9.36 -63.55
CA ALA A 53 9.76 8.50 -64.73
C ALA A 53 9.71 9.21 -66.11
N ALA A 54 9.86 8.42 -67.19
CA ALA A 54 9.31 8.68 -68.53
C ALA A 54 9.10 7.35 -69.29
N ALA A 55 8.08 7.26 -70.16
CA ALA A 55 7.73 6.04 -70.89
C ALA A 55 7.55 6.30 -72.40
N ALA A 56 8.15 5.47 -73.25
CA ALA A 56 7.76 5.24 -74.66
C ALA A 56 8.58 4.11 -75.31
N GLY A 57 7.99 3.40 -76.29
CA GLY A 57 8.75 2.69 -77.33
C GLY A 57 8.76 1.15 -77.25
N LYS A 58 8.32 0.49 -78.34
CA LYS A 58 8.28 -0.98 -78.49
C LYS A 58 9.63 -1.53 -78.98
N GLY A 59 10.05 -2.69 -78.46
CA GLY A 59 11.15 -3.50 -79.03
C GLY A 59 11.34 -4.82 -78.29
N LYS A 60 11.57 -5.93 -79.01
CA LYS A 60 11.96 -7.23 -78.41
C LYS A 60 13.34 -7.11 -77.75
N PRO A 61 13.64 -7.91 -76.70
CA PRO A 61 14.85 -7.74 -75.91
C PRO A 61 16.11 -8.13 -76.71
N ALA A 62 17.07 -7.22 -76.75
CA ALA A 62 18.47 -7.59 -76.93
C ALA A 62 19.06 -7.98 -75.56
N GLU A 63 19.95 -8.98 -75.53
CA GLU A 63 20.60 -9.40 -74.29
C GLU A 63 21.30 -8.23 -73.57
N PRO A 64 21.26 -8.16 -72.23
CA PRO A 64 21.99 -7.15 -71.50
C PRO A 64 23.50 -7.37 -71.69
N ALA A 65 24.13 -6.48 -72.45
CA ALA A 65 25.58 -6.48 -72.61
C ALA A 65 26.25 -6.43 -71.22
N LYS A 66 27.12 -7.40 -70.93
CA LYS A 66 27.86 -7.49 -69.67
C LYS A 66 28.53 -6.14 -69.38
N PRO A 67 28.43 -5.59 -68.14
CA PRO A 67 29.04 -4.31 -67.83
C PRO A 67 30.55 -4.41 -68.06
N LYS A 68 31.10 -3.47 -68.84
CA LYS A 68 32.53 -3.43 -69.15
C LYS A 68 33.33 -3.36 -67.84
N GLU A 69 34.23 -4.32 -67.64
CA GLU A 69 35.08 -4.35 -66.46
C GLU A 69 35.89 -3.06 -66.35
N LYS A 70 35.85 -2.45 -65.16
CA LYS A 70 36.50 -1.17 -64.91
C LYS A 70 38.01 -1.42 -64.79
N VAL A 71 38.77 -1.11 -65.85
CA VAL A 71 40.23 -1.31 -65.87
C VAL A 71 40.88 -0.45 -64.79
N TRP A 72 41.34 -1.11 -63.73
CA TRP A 72 41.90 -0.47 -62.55
C TRP A 72 43.28 0.10 -62.84
N THR A 73 43.44 1.42 -62.77
CA THR A 73 44.74 2.06 -63.02
C THR A 73 45.60 2.11 -61.76
N LYS A 74 46.92 2.32 -61.91
CA LYS A 74 47.81 2.58 -60.77
C LYS A 74 47.38 3.80 -59.95
N ASN A 75 46.68 4.76 -60.57
CA ASN A 75 46.14 5.94 -59.89
C ASN A 75 44.89 5.61 -59.06
N ASP A 76 44.02 4.70 -59.54
CA ASP A 76 42.87 4.21 -58.75
C ASP A 76 43.36 3.46 -57.49
N ASP A 77 44.44 2.68 -57.62
CA ASP A 77 45.03 1.95 -56.50
C ASP A 77 45.66 2.89 -55.45
N ALA A 78 46.32 3.96 -55.90
CA ALA A 78 46.81 5.03 -55.03
C ALA A 78 45.65 5.78 -54.35
N ALA A 79 44.60 6.13 -55.10
CA ALA A 79 43.41 6.79 -54.57
C ALA A 79 42.68 5.91 -53.53
N LEU A 80 42.58 4.59 -53.76
CA LEU A 80 41.99 3.65 -52.81
C LEU A 80 42.82 3.57 -51.52
N LYS A 81 44.15 3.53 -51.61
CA LYS A 81 45.05 3.56 -50.45
C LYS A 81 44.88 4.85 -49.63
N ILE A 82 44.79 6.01 -50.29
CA ILE A 82 44.55 7.31 -49.65
C ILE A 82 43.16 7.34 -48.98
N GLN A 83 42.10 6.95 -49.69
CA GLN A 83 40.75 6.88 -49.13
C GLN A 83 40.68 5.92 -47.92
N THR A 84 41.34 4.77 -47.99
CA THR A 84 41.37 3.79 -46.90
C THR A 84 42.06 4.36 -45.66
N LYS A 85 43.22 5.00 -45.83
CA LYS A 85 43.93 5.69 -44.74
C LYS A 85 43.11 6.85 -44.15
N TYR A 86 42.42 7.64 -44.99
CA TYR A 86 41.56 8.72 -44.53
C TYR A 86 40.32 8.22 -43.76
N ARG A 87 39.68 7.14 -44.23
CA ARG A 87 38.58 6.47 -43.51
C ARG A 87 39.05 5.91 -42.17
N GLN A 88 40.23 5.27 -42.12
CA GLN A 88 40.84 4.79 -40.87
C GLN A 88 41.13 5.95 -39.89
N TYR A 89 41.66 7.07 -40.38
CA TYR A 89 41.90 8.27 -39.56
C TYR A 89 40.59 8.86 -39.01
N ARG A 90 39.55 9.03 -39.84
CA ARG A 90 38.23 9.48 -39.38
C ARG A 90 37.61 8.53 -38.36
N ALA A 91 37.71 7.21 -38.58
CA ALA A 91 37.21 6.21 -37.65
C ALA A 91 37.96 6.28 -36.30
N LYS A 92 39.29 6.44 -36.31
CA LYS A 92 40.10 6.62 -35.10
C LYS A 92 39.70 7.89 -34.34
N LYS A 93 39.58 9.03 -35.03
CA LYS A 93 39.17 10.30 -34.41
C LYS A 93 37.73 10.25 -33.84
N ALA A 94 36.83 9.54 -34.51
CA ALA A 94 35.47 9.30 -34.01
C ALA A 94 35.44 8.36 -32.79
N LEU A 95 36.29 7.33 -32.77
CA LEU A 95 36.47 6.45 -31.60
C LEU A 95 37.05 7.21 -30.40
N GLU A 96 38.04 8.07 -30.62
CA GLU A 96 38.62 8.93 -29.58
C GLU A 96 37.59 9.92 -29.04
N LYS A 97 36.75 10.53 -29.90
CA LYS A 97 35.63 11.37 -29.45
C LYS A 97 34.64 10.58 -28.58
N LYS A 98 34.18 9.42 -29.05
CA LYS A 98 33.26 8.55 -28.28
C LYS A 98 33.84 8.07 -26.96
N LYS A 99 35.16 7.86 -26.87
CA LYS A 99 35.83 7.51 -25.60
C LYS A 99 35.82 8.68 -24.62
N LYS A 100 36.07 9.91 -25.09
CA LYS A 100 35.94 11.12 -24.25
C LYS A 100 34.52 11.35 -23.79
N GLU A 101 33.56 11.32 -24.72
CA GLU A 101 32.12 11.46 -24.41
C GLU A 101 31.67 10.41 -23.38
N LYS A 102 32.19 9.17 -23.46
CA LYS A 102 31.93 8.13 -22.46
C LYS A 102 32.57 8.42 -21.11
N GLN A 103 33.82 8.90 -21.05
CA GLN A 103 34.47 9.26 -19.78
C GLN A 103 33.79 10.47 -19.12
N GLU A 104 33.48 11.52 -19.89
CA GLU A 104 32.76 12.70 -19.42
C GLU A 104 31.37 12.34 -18.88
N TYR A 105 30.70 11.36 -19.50
CA TYR A 105 29.44 10.80 -18.99
C TYR A 105 29.65 9.96 -17.71
N GLU A 106 30.67 9.11 -17.65
CA GLU A 106 31.01 8.31 -16.46
C GLU A 106 31.33 9.23 -15.27
N ASP A 107 32.19 10.24 -15.44
CA ASP A 107 32.53 11.23 -14.41
C ASP A 107 31.31 12.05 -13.94
N LEU A 108 30.37 12.37 -14.85
CA LEU A 108 29.13 13.05 -14.52
C LEU A 108 28.18 12.16 -13.71
N MET A 109 28.01 10.89 -14.09
CA MET A 109 27.22 9.92 -13.33
C MET A 109 27.81 9.70 -11.93
N ASP A 110 29.13 9.50 -11.84
CA ASP A 110 29.87 9.37 -10.58
C ASP A 110 29.67 10.58 -9.65
N LYS A 111 29.44 11.78 -10.21
CA LYS A 111 29.16 13.00 -9.46
C LYS A 111 27.70 13.05 -9.00
N LEU A 112 26.76 12.77 -9.90
CA LEU A 112 25.32 12.74 -9.60
C LEU A 112 24.98 11.67 -8.54
N GLU A 113 25.60 10.49 -8.60
CA GLU A 113 25.43 9.43 -7.59
C GLU A 113 25.91 9.88 -6.20
N LYS A 114 27.05 10.60 -6.13
CA LYS A 114 27.56 11.15 -4.86
C LYS A 114 26.66 12.27 -4.32
N GLU A 115 26.12 13.13 -5.19
CA GLU A 115 25.18 14.19 -4.81
C GLU A 115 23.85 13.59 -4.33
N ALA A 116 23.30 12.59 -5.02
CA ALA A 116 22.10 11.85 -4.60
C ALA A 116 22.30 11.12 -3.27
N PHE A 117 23.44 10.45 -3.06
CA PHE A 117 23.76 9.80 -1.79
C PHE A 117 23.86 10.81 -0.64
N LEU A 118 24.50 11.97 -0.87
CA LEU A 118 24.55 13.05 0.13
C LEU A 118 23.17 13.65 0.44
N GLN A 119 22.27 13.73 -0.55
CA GLN A 119 20.87 14.13 -0.31
C GLN A 119 20.10 13.09 0.50
N LEU A 120 20.23 11.79 0.17
CA LEU A 120 19.62 10.70 0.94
C LEU A 120 20.04 10.72 2.41
N VAL A 121 21.34 10.79 2.68
CA VAL A 121 21.87 10.85 4.07
C VAL A 121 21.38 12.10 4.81
N LYS A 122 21.25 13.25 4.13
CA LYS A 122 20.66 14.46 4.73
C LYS A 122 19.18 14.28 5.07
N MET A 123 18.38 13.74 4.15
CA MET A 123 16.96 13.47 4.39
C MET A 123 16.76 12.47 5.53
N GLU A 124 17.60 11.44 5.63
CA GLU A 124 17.59 10.48 6.72
C GLU A 124 17.95 11.15 8.07
N GLN A 125 18.98 12.00 8.10
CA GLN A 125 19.35 12.76 9.30
C GLN A 125 18.25 13.73 9.75
N GLU A 126 17.66 14.48 8.82
CA GLU A 126 16.53 15.38 9.11
C GLU A 126 15.30 14.62 9.59
N LYS A 127 15.00 13.45 9.00
CA LYS A 127 13.89 12.58 9.44
C LYS A 127 14.13 12.08 10.86
N ALA A 128 15.32 11.55 11.14
CA ALA A 128 15.70 11.09 12.46
C ALA A 128 15.73 12.22 13.51
N GLU A 129 16.05 13.46 13.10
CA GLU A 129 15.97 14.62 13.99
C GLU A 129 14.52 15.02 14.29
N LYS A 130 13.66 15.07 13.27
CA LYS A 130 12.21 15.30 13.43
C LYS A 130 11.56 14.22 14.33
N GLU A 131 11.98 12.97 14.20
CA GLU A 131 11.52 11.87 15.07
C GLU A 131 11.97 12.06 16.53
N ARG A 132 13.24 12.42 16.79
CA ARG A 132 13.72 12.75 18.14
C ARG A 132 12.98 13.93 18.76
N GLN A 133 12.75 15.00 17.99
CA GLN A 133 12.01 16.18 18.46
C GLN A 133 10.56 15.83 18.84
N LYS A 134 9.87 15.02 18.03
CA LYS A 134 8.52 14.50 18.34
C LYS A 134 8.51 13.67 19.62
N GLU A 135 9.47 12.76 19.80
CA GLU A 135 9.55 11.93 21.00
C GLU A 135 9.81 12.78 22.27
N GLU A 136 10.67 13.79 22.18
CA GLU A 136 10.94 14.71 23.29
C GLU A 136 9.72 15.57 23.64
N GLU A 137 8.99 16.07 22.64
CA GLU A 137 7.74 16.80 22.84
C GLU A 137 6.64 15.93 23.46
N GLU A 138 6.48 14.67 23.01
CA GLU A 138 5.53 13.73 23.60
C GLU A 138 5.89 13.42 25.06
N ARG A 139 7.19 13.21 25.36
CA ARG A 139 7.70 13.02 26.73
C ARG A 139 7.46 14.27 27.60
N ARG A 140 7.61 15.49 27.05
CA ARG A 140 7.27 16.75 27.74
C ARG A 140 5.77 16.80 28.05
N ARG A 141 4.92 16.56 27.06
CA ARG A 141 3.46 16.55 27.20
C ARG A 141 2.98 15.56 28.26
N LYS A 142 3.48 14.31 28.25
CA LYS A 142 3.14 13.30 29.28
C LYS A 142 3.55 13.75 30.69
N ARG A 143 4.70 14.42 30.83
CA ARG A 143 5.13 14.98 32.12
C ARG A 143 4.24 16.13 32.59
N GLU A 144 3.74 16.98 31.68
CA GLU A 144 2.81 18.08 32.01
C GLU A 144 1.40 17.59 32.31
N GLU A 145 0.92 16.54 31.62
CA GLU A 145 -0.33 15.85 31.95
C GLU A 145 -0.24 15.18 33.33
N ALA A 146 0.85 14.47 33.64
CA ALA A 146 1.08 13.87 34.97
C ALA A 146 1.18 14.93 36.09
N LYS A 147 1.87 16.06 35.84
CA LYS A 147 1.91 17.19 36.79
C LYS A 147 0.53 17.79 37.06
N ARG A 148 -0.32 17.94 36.04
CA ARG A 148 -1.70 18.43 36.22
C ARG A 148 -2.56 17.46 37.03
N LYS A 149 -2.51 16.15 36.72
CA LYS A 149 -3.19 15.12 37.53
C LYS A 149 -2.73 15.16 38.98
N LYS A 150 -1.43 15.29 39.22
CA LYS A 150 -0.87 15.41 40.57
C LYS A 150 -1.39 16.67 41.29
N ARG A 151 -1.32 17.86 40.67
CA ARG A 151 -1.87 19.11 41.27
C ARG A 151 -3.36 18.99 41.58
N MET A 152 -4.14 18.35 40.69
CA MET A 152 -5.57 18.13 40.88
C MET A 152 -5.87 17.31 42.14
N LEU A 153 -5.09 16.25 42.39
CA LEU A 153 -5.21 15.41 43.59
C LEU A 153 -4.78 16.15 44.86
N GLU A 154 -3.67 16.91 44.81
CA GLU A 154 -3.19 17.72 45.95
C GLU A 154 -4.20 18.83 46.30
N ALA A 155 -4.67 19.61 45.33
CA ALA A 155 -5.68 20.66 45.54
C ALA A 155 -7.03 20.09 46.03
N ALA A 156 -7.43 18.91 45.56
CA ALA A 156 -8.63 18.24 46.05
C ALA A 156 -8.52 17.82 47.51
N PHE A 157 -7.36 17.30 47.95
CA PHE A 157 -7.11 16.99 49.37
C PHE A 157 -7.08 18.25 50.25
N GLU A 158 -6.46 19.33 49.77
CA GLU A 158 -6.32 20.59 50.52
C GLU A 158 -7.60 21.44 50.54
N GLY A 159 -8.57 21.16 49.65
CA GLY A 159 -9.79 21.94 49.49
C GLY A 159 -9.59 23.24 48.67
N ASP A 160 -8.54 23.32 47.85
CA ASP A 160 -8.25 24.50 47.02
C ASP A 160 -9.11 24.50 45.75
N ILE A 161 -10.31 25.06 45.91
CA ILE A 161 -11.29 25.30 44.84
C ILE A 161 -10.71 26.18 43.72
N GLU A 162 -9.86 27.17 44.05
CA GLU A 162 -9.33 28.11 43.06
C GLU A 162 -8.33 27.40 42.14
N GLU A 163 -7.43 26.59 42.69
CA GLU A 163 -6.47 25.80 41.89
C GLU A 163 -7.17 24.70 41.09
N ILE A 164 -8.21 24.04 41.63
CA ILE A 164 -9.04 23.11 40.86
C ILE A 164 -9.68 23.83 39.66
N GLU A 165 -10.30 24.99 39.87
CA GLU A 165 -10.86 25.76 38.75
C GLU A 165 -9.78 26.17 37.74
N ASN A 166 -8.58 26.55 38.20
CA ASN A 166 -7.47 26.92 37.32
C ASN A 166 -7.01 25.74 36.46
N ILE A 167 -6.88 24.54 37.02
CA ILE A 167 -6.56 23.32 36.27
C ILE A 167 -7.66 23.02 35.22
N LEU A 168 -8.94 23.16 35.58
CA LEU A 168 -10.05 22.98 34.63
C LEU A 168 -10.08 24.06 33.54
N LYS A 169 -9.66 25.29 33.83
CA LYS A 169 -9.45 26.38 32.85
C LYS A 169 -8.27 26.07 31.93
N GLU A 170 -7.13 25.60 32.45
CA GLU A 170 -5.97 25.16 31.65
C GLU A 170 -6.39 24.11 30.61
N VAL A 171 -7.12 23.07 31.01
CA VAL A 171 -7.60 22.01 30.10
C VAL A 171 -8.43 22.60 28.95
N LYS A 172 -9.37 23.51 29.25
CA LYS A 172 -10.19 24.18 28.23
C LYS A 172 -9.33 25.00 27.26
N THR A 173 -8.37 25.79 27.76
CA THR A 173 -7.48 26.59 26.89
C THR A 173 -6.59 25.72 26.00
N LEU A 174 -6.19 24.52 26.46
CA LEU A 174 -5.44 23.57 25.65
C LEU A 174 -6.31 22.94 24.54
N ASP A 175 -7.60 22.78 24.77
CA ASP A 175 -8.54 22.32 23.73
C ASP A 175 -8.80 23.43 22.69
N ASP A 176 -8.86 24.69 23.11
CA ASP A 176 -8.95 25.84 22.22
C ASP A 176 -7.68 25.97 21.34
N GLN A 177 -6.49 25.84 21.94
CA GLN A 177 -5.20 25.86 21.22
C GLN A 177 -5.04 24.71 20.23
N LYS A 178 -5.64 23.54 20.53
CA LYS A 178 -5.67 22.38 19.62
C LYS A 178 -6.75 22.47 18.54
N GLY A 179 -7.55 23.54 18.52
CA GLY A 179 -8.64 23.71 17.55
C GLY A 179 -9.80 22.73 17.74
N VAL A 180 -10.01 22.20 18.96
CA VAL A 180 -11.16 21.33 19.24
C VAL A 180 -12.43 22.15 19.09
N GLY A 181 -13.30 21.77 18.15
CA GLY A 181 -14.52 22.54 17.85
C GLY A 181 -15.48 22.69 19.03
N THR A 182 -16.48 23.56 18.86
CA THR A 182 -17.67 23.64 19.73
C THR A 182 -18.80 22.72 19.27
N ASP A 183 -18.59 21.97 18.19
CA ASP A 183 -19.55 21.04 17.62
C ASP A 183 -19.78 19.83 18.53
N ALA A 184 -20.79 19.02 18.21
CA ALA A 184 -21.15 17.81 18.95
C ALA A 184 -19.96 16.84 19.23
N ILE A 185 -19.00 16.75 18.31
CA ILE A 185 -17.77 15.95 18.45
C ILE A 185 -16.76 16.66 19.36
N GLY A 186 -16.53 17.96 19.14
CA GLY A 186 -15.60 18.75 19.94
C GLY A 186 -16.03 18.88 21.40
N LEU A 187 -17.33 18.99 21.67
CA LEU A 187 -17.89 18.91 23.03
C LEU A 187 -17.65 17.54 23.69
N ALA A 188 -17.75 16.44 22.94
CA ALA A 188 -17.44 15.11 23.46
C ALA A 188 -15.94 14.94 23.78
N ILE A 189 -15.05 15.48 22.93
CA ILE A 189 -13.60 15.50 23.17
C ILE A 189 -13.26 16.35 24.40
N ARG A 190 -13.82 17.56 24.51
CA ARG A 190 -13.65 18.45 25.67
C ARG A 190 -14.14 17.79 26.96
N ASN A 191 -15.30 17.13 26.93
CA ASN A 191 -15.82 16.37 28.07
C ASN A 191 -14.89 15.19 28.43
N LYS A 192 -14.36 14.45 27.44
CA LYS A 192 -13.38 13.38 27.70
C LYS A 192 -12.09 13.90 28.33
N HIS A 193 -11.56 15.04 27.87
CA HIS A 193 -10.38 15.66 28.46
C HIS A 193 -10.65 16.18 29.88
N LEU A 194 -11.86 16.72 30.13
CA LEU A 194 -12.32 17.14 31.45
C LEU A 194 -12.41 15.93 32.41
N MET A 195 -13.10 14.85 32.02
CA MET A 195 -13.23 13.64 32.84
C MET A 195 -11.87 12.99 33.15
N ASN A 196 -10.94 12.94 32.20
CA ASN A 196 -9.59 12.41 32.41
C ASN A 196 -8.76 13.18 33.47
N VAL A 197 -9.18 14.39 33.85
CA VAL A 197 -8.61 15.16 34.96
C VAL A 197 -9.48 15.08 36.22
N VAL A 198 -10.81 15.10 36.10
CA VAL A 198 -11.76 14.99 37.23
C VAL A 198 -11.74 13.58 37.87
N GLU A 199 -11.57 12.54 37.07
CA GLU A 199 -11.46 11.14 37.48
C GLU A 199 -10.01 10.62 37.33
N CYS A 200 -9.00 11.48 37.54
CA CYS A 200 -7.61 11.02 37.47
C CYS A 200 -7.23 10.17 38.70
N GLU A 201 -6.54 9.05 38.48
CA GLU A 201 -6.13 8.18 39.58
C GLU A 201 -4.68 8.45 40.03
N ASP A 202 -4.44 8.34 41.35
CA ASP A 202 -3.11 8.28 41.95
C ASP A 202 -2.50 6.86 41.86
N ALA A 203 -1.32 6.63 42.45
CA ALA A 203 -0.69 5.31 42.48
C ALA A 203 -1.44 4.28 43.34
N ASN A 204 -2.49 4.70 44.05
CA ASN A 204 -3.36 3.90 44.91
C ASN A 204 -4.81 3.90 44.38
N GLU A 205 -5.03 4.19 43.09
CA GLU A 205 -6.35 4.19 42.44
C GLU A 205 -7.34 5.24 43.00
N ASN A 206 -6.85 6.25 43.74
CA ASN A 206 -7.71 7.29 44.33
C ASN A 206 -7.96 8.42 43.33
N THR A 207 -9.22 8.82 43.22
CA THR A 207 -9.68 9.98 42.45
C THR A 207 -9.62 11.28 43.26
N PRO A 208 -9.65 12.47 42.63
CA PRO A 208 -9.81 13.75 43.32
C PRO A 208 -10.98 13.77 44.30
N LEU A 209 -12.10 13.12 43.97
CA LEU A 209 -13.24 13.01 44.87
C LEU A 209 -12.94 12.15 46.11
N SER A 210 -12.15 11.09 45.95
CA SER A 210 -11.67 10.22 47.04
C SER A 210 -10.68 10.94 47.98
N GLU A 211 -9.86 11.85 47.45
CA GLU A 211 -8.97 12.69 48.25
C GLU A 211 -9.69 13.88 48.88
N ALA A 212 -10.63 14.53 48.20
CA ALA A 212 -11.48 15.58 48.77
C ALA A 212 -12.37 15.05 49.92
N ALA A 213 -12.88 13.82 49.79
CA ALA A 213 -13.60 13.16 50.87
C ALA A 213 -12.72 12.83 52.08
N ASN A 214 -11.41 12.65 51.88
CA ASN A 214 -10.43 12.45 52.96
C ASN A 214 -10.03 13.79 53.62
N GLY A 215 -9.92 14.86 52.83
CA GLY A 215 -9.66 16.23 53.30
C GLY A 215 -10.85 16.85 54.05
N GLY A 216 -12.07 16.54 53.62
CA GLY A 216 -13.31 16.86 54.31
C GLY A 216 -14.05 18.13 53.86
N ASP A 217 -13.60 18.83 52.82
CA ASP A 217 -14.28 20.04 52.35
C ASP A 217 -15.55 19.72 51.51
N PRO A 218 -16.76 20.01 52.01
CA PRO A 218 -18.00 19.75 51.28
C PRO A 218 -18.13 20.57 49.99
N LYS A 219 -17.47 21.73 49.88
CA LYS A 219 -17.56 22.59 48.69
C LYS A 219 -16.76 22.02 47.52
N THR A 220 -15.53 21.57 47.78
CA THR A 220 -14.71 20.86 46.78
C THR A 220 -15.39 19.57 46.32
N ILE A 221 -15.99 18.81 47.26
CA ILE A 221 -16.78 17.62 46.93
C ILE A 221 -17.94 17.96 45.98
N GLN A 222 -18.76 18.97 46.31
CA GLN A 222 -19.86 19.40 45.43
C GLN A 222 -19.37 19.87 44.07
N LEU A 223 -18.26 20.64 44.01
CA LEU A 223 -17.68 21.09 42.73
C LEU A 223 -17.28 19.90 41.84
N LEU A 224 -16.65 18.87 42.39
CA LEU A 224 -16.21 17.69 41.63
C LEU A 224 -17.42 16.88 41.12
N LEU A 225 -18.46 16.73 41.94
CA LEU A 225 -19.73 16.08 41.57
C LEU A 225 -20.46 16.87 40.48
N ASP A 226 -20.51 18.21 40.57
CA ASP A 226 -21.03 19.10 39.53
C ASP A 226 -20.23 19.04 38.21
N LYS A 227 -18.98 18.53 38.25
CA LYS A 227 -18.16 18.25 37.06
C LYS A 227 -18.27 16.79 36.61
N GLY A 228 -19.13 15.99 37.21
CA GLY A 228 -19.44 14.62 36.79
C GLY A 228 -18.56 13.53 37.40
N ALA A 229 -17.82 13.81 38.49
CA ALA A 229 -17.07 12.78 39.22
C ALA A 229 -18.01 11.70 39.76
N ASN A 230 -17.68 10.42 39.59
CA ASN A 230 -18.48 9.32 40.10
C ASN A 230 -18.33 9.15 41.64
N PRO A 231 -19.42 9.30 42.43
CA PRO A 231 -19.39 9.21 43.91
C PRO A 231 -19.05 7.81 44.45
N ASN A 232 -19.18 6.77 43.62
CA ASN A 232 -19.00 5.37 43.98
C ASN A 232 -17.70 4.76 43.40
N THR A 233 -16.73 5.60 43.05
CA THR A 233 -15.37 5.17 42.66
C THR A 233 -14.73 4.36 43.78
N LYS A 234 -13.99 3.31 43.42
CA LYS A 234 -13.32 2.40 44.35
C LYS A 234 -11.81 2.56 44.17
N GLY A 235 -11.16 3.24 45.11
CA GLY A 235 -9.70 3.29 45.15
C GLY A 235 -9.11 2.09 45.89
N GLN A 236 -7.90 2.25 46.41
CA GLN A 236 -7.19 1.20 47.14
C GLN A 236 -8.07 0.51 48.20
N PHE A 237 -7.96 -0.82 48.27
CA PHE A 237 -8.75 -1.65 49.18
C PHE A 237 -10.28 -1.50 48.96
N LYS A 238 -10.71 -1.15 47.74
CA LYS A 238 -12.10 -0.85 47.34
C LYS A 238 -12.78 0.26 48.15
N ARG A 239 -12.01 1.13 48.80
CA ARG A 239 -12.55 2.23 49.61
C ARG A 239 -13.16 3.29 48.72
N THR A 240 -14.40 3.68 49.02
CA THR A 240 -15.13 4.74 48.33
C THR A 240 -14.84 6.12 48.94
N PRO A 241 -15.14 7.22 48.24
CA PRO A 241 -15.15 8.57 48.83
C PRO A 241 -15.95 8.60 50.14
N LEU A 242 -17.15 8.01 50.16
CA LEU A 242 -18.00 7.95 51.36
C LEU A 242 -17.34 7.21 52.53
N TYR A 243 -16.66 6.08 52.27
CA TYR A 243 -15.89 5.36 53.28
C TYR A 243 -14.78 6.23 53.89
N ARG A 244 -14.08 7.01 53.05
CA ARG A 244 -12.98 7.89 53.51
C ARG A 244 -13.49 9.06 54.35
N ALA A 245 -14.55 9.73 53.92
CA ALA A 245 -15.19 10.79 54.70
C ALA A 245 -15.69 10.28 56.06
N ALA A 246 -16.26 9.07 56.09
CA ALA A 246 -16.73 8.45 57.32
C ALA A 246 -15.58 8.06 58.27
N PHE A 247 -14.52 7.45 57.74
CA PHE A 247 -13.30 7.12 58.51
C PHE A 247 -12.65 8.37 59.12
N ALA A 248 -12.52 9.45 58.33
CA ALA A 248 -11.95 10.72 58.79
C ALA A 248 -12.88 11.53 59.71
N GLY A 249 -14.17 11.21 59.78
CA GLY A 249 -15.14 11.86 60.66
C GLY A 249 -15.81 13.11 60.06
N HIS A 250 -15.76 13.29 58.75
CA HIS A 250 -16.23 14.52 58.08
C HIS A 250 -17.74 14.49 57.83
N LEU A 251 -18.53 14.88 58.84
CA LEU A 251 -20.00 14.84 58.82
C LEU A 251 -20.63 15.56 57.61
N GLU A 252 -20.18 16.77 57.31
CA GLU A 252 -20.71 17.59 56.21
C GLU A 252 -20.37 16.97 54.83
N ALA A 253 -19.15 16.42 54.68
CA ALA A 253 -18.74 15.68 53.49
C ALA A 253 -19.58 14.41 53.26
N VAL A 254 -19.88 13.66 54.34
CA VAL A 254 -20.76 12.48 54.29
C VAL A 254 -22.17 12.86 53.82
N GLN A 255 -22.75 13.93 54.36
CA GLN A 255 -24.08 14.41 53.94
C GLN A 255 -24.11 14.82 52.46
N VAL A 256 -23.12 15.56 51.97
CA VAL A 256 -23.04 15.96 50.56
C VAL A 256 -22.87 14.74 49.64
N LEU A 257 -22.02 13.78 50.00
CA LEU A 257 -21.83 12.56 49.22
C LEU A 257 -23.12 11.72 49.13
N LEU A 258 -23.84 11.55 50.24
CA LEU A 258 -25.12 10.83 50.27
C LEU A 258 -26.19 11.51 49.40
N GLN A 259 -26.33 12.85 49.51
CA GLN A 259 -27.27 13.64 48.70
C GLN A 259 -26.99 13.57 47.19
N ASN A 260 -25.74 13.29 46.79
CA ASN A 260 -25.31 13.15 45.41
C ASN A 260 -25.18 11.67 44.95
N GLY A 261 -25.73 10.71 45.71
CA GLY A 261 -25.85 9.31 45.27
C GLY A 261 -24.68 8.39 45.61
N ALA A 262 -23.87 8.73 46.61
CA ALA A 262 -22.95 7.76 47.20
C ALA A 262 -23.71 6.65 47.94
N ASP A 263 -23.31 5.39 47.77
CA ASP A 263 -23.98 4.24 48.35
C ASP A 263 -23.32 3.79 49.68
N PRO A 264 -24.00 3.92 50.84
CA PRO A 264 -23.48 3.51 52.15
C PRO A 264 -23.36 2.00 52.31
N ARG A 265 -23.85 1.19 51.37
CA ARG A 265 -23.80 -0.28 51.41
C ARG A 265 -22.51 -0.86 50.81
N ILE A 266 -21.63 -0.03 50.24
CA ILE A 266 -20.39 -0.50 49.61
C ILE A 266 -19.35 -0.83 50.69
N TYR A 267 -19.01 -2.12 50.78
CA TYR A 267 -17.94 -2.62 51.64
C TYR A 267 -16.56 -2.42 51.00
N ALA A 268 -15.59 -2.04 51.82
CA ALA A 268 -14.16 -2.11 51.49
C ALA A 268 -13.60 -3.52 51.69
N ASP A 269 -12.35 -3.75 51.27
CA ASP A 269 -11.68 -5.06 51.35
C ASP A 269 -11.34 -5.51 52.78
N ASP A 270 -11.40 -4.60 53.76
CA ASP A 270 -11.37 -4.92 55.19
C ASP A 270 -12.71 -5.45 55.74
N GLY A 271 -13.74 -5.54 54.89
CA GLY A 271 -15.05 -6.07 55.24
C GLY A 271 -15.95 -5.09 56.01
N GLN A 272 -15.56 -3.81 56.10
CA GLN A 272 -16.34 -2.76 56.75
C GLN A 272 -17.07 -1.88 55.73
N ASN A 273 -18.27 -1.42 56.09
CA ASN A 273 -18.98 -0.34 55.39
C ASN A 273 -18.62 1.04 56.02
N PRO A 274 -18.99 2.17 55.39
CA PRO A 274 -18.75 3.52 55.92
C PRO A 274 -19.27 3.72 57.36
N GLU A 275 -20.42 3.13 57.70
CA GLU A 275 -21.01 3.20 59.04
C GLU A 275 -20.11 2.53 60.11
N GLN A 276 -19.65 1.31 59.86
CA GLN A 276 -18.81 0.53 60.78
C GLN A 276 -17.42 1.13 60.98
N VAL A 277 -16.85 1.78 59.94
CA VAL A 277 -15.53 2.41 60.01
C VAL A 277 -15.58 3.85 60.59
N SER A 278 -16.79 4.40 60.82
CA SER A 278 -16.97 5.80 61.22
C SER A 278 -16.32 6.12 62.57
N SER A 279 -15.47 7.14 62.58
CA SER A 279 -14.75 7.59 63.78
C SER A 279 -15.57 8.48 64.72
N LEU A 280 -16.61 9.15 64.20
CA LEU A 280 -17.56 9.96 64.99
C LEU A 280 -18.94 9.31 65.06
N GLU A 281 -19.56 9.37 66.24
CA GLU A 281 -20.90 8.80 66.46
C GLU A 281 -21.98 9.50 65.63
N ALA A 282 -21.91 10.83 65.49
CA ALA A 282 -22.84 11.60 64.65
C ALA A 282 -22.80 11.18 63.17
N VAL A 283 -21.68 10.64 62.68
CA VAL A 283 -21.57 10.12 61.31
C VAL A 283 -22.25 8.75 61.20
N LYS A 284 -22.17 7.91 62.24
CA LYS A 284 -22.93 6.65 62.32
C LYS A 284 -24.43 6.90 62.40
N GLU A 285 -24.87 7.87 63.20
CA GLU A 285 -26.27 8.29 63.30
C GLU A 285 -26.79 8.69 61.90
N VAL A 286 -26.09 9.59 61.19
CA VAL A 286 -26.48 10.00 59.84
C VAL A 286 -26.48 8.83 58.83
N LEU A 287 -25.53 7.90 58.90
CA LEU A 287 -25.47 6.75 57.99
C LEU A 287 -26.51 5.67 58.30
N GLY A 288 -26.83 5.46 59.58
CA GLY A 288 -27.82 4.48 60.03
C GLY A 288 -29.28 4.97 59.91
N GLU A 289 -29.51 6.29 60.01
CA GLU A 289 -30.81 6.91 59.76
C GLU A 289 -31.07 7.22 58.27
N TRP A 290 -30.07 7.06 57.39
CA TRP A 290 -30.20 7.40 55.98
C TRP A 290 -31.20 6.51 55.24
N ASP A 291 -32.15 7.12 54.52
CA ASP A 291 -33.09 6.39 53.67
C ASP A 291 -32.40 5.82 52.42
N VAL A 292 -32.06 4.53 52.48
CA VAL A 292 -31.50 3.76 51.37
C VAL A 292 -32.39 3.84 50.10
N ALA A 293 -33.70 4.02 50.24
CA ALA A 293 -34.59 4.20 49.08
C ALA A 293 -34.34 5.52 48.34
N GLU A 294 -33.82 6.57 48.98
CA GLU A 294 -33.41 7.79 48.29
C GLU A 294 -32.10 7.59 47.52
N THR A 295 -31.13 6.85 48.09
CA THR A 295 -29.94 6.41 47.34
C THR A 295 -30.33 5.60 46.11
N GLU A 296 -31.29 4.67 46.21
CA GLU A 296 -31.75 3.89 45.05
C GLU A 296 -32.42 4.77 43.97
N LYS A 297 -33.21 5.78 44.33
CA LYS A 297 -33.77 6.76 43.38
C LYS A 297 -32.67 7.57 42.69
N LEU A 298 -31.61 7.96 43.40
CA LEU A 298 -30.49 8.71 42.86
C LEU A 298 -29.63 7.85 41.92
N LEU A 299 -29.33 6.62 42.31
CA LEU A 299 -28.65 5.64 41.46
C LEU A 299 -29.43 5.36 40.18
N GLN A 300 -30.75 5.12 40.26
CA GLN A 300 -31.59 4.92 39.08
C GLN A 300 -31.57 6.13 38.13
N LYS A 301 -31.59 7.37 38.65
CA LYS A 301 -31.46 8.58 37.81
C LYS A 301 -30.10 8.62 37.10
N LEU A 302 -29.01 8.34 37.82
CA LEU A 302 -27.65 8.30 37.27
C LEU A 302 -27.47 7.17 36.24
N GLU A 303 -28.07 6.01 36.47
CA GLU A 303 -28.09 4.88 35.54
C GLU A 303 -28.83 5.24 34.26
N ILE A 304 -30.07 5.75 34.35
CA ILE A 304 -30.87 6.20 33.20
C ILE A 304 -30.13 7.29 32.41
N GLU A 305 -29.48 8.26 33.08
CA GLU A 305 -28.72 9.30 32.38
C GLU A 305 -27.47 8.74 31.71
N ASN A 306 -26.76 7.81 32.35
CA ASN A 306 -25.59 7.15 31.77
C ASN A 306 -25.96 6.22 30.61
N GLU A 307 -27.08 5.51 30.69
CA GLU A 307 -27.63 4.73 29.58
C GLU A 307 -28.02 5.63 28.41
N LYS A 308 -28.76 6.71 28.66
CA LYS A 308 -29.08 7.70 27.63
C LYS A 308 -27.83 8.30 26.98
N ARG A 309 -26.81 8.66 27.75
CA ARG A 309 -25.50 9.13 27.22
C ARG A 309 -24.82 8.06 26.37
N LYS A 310 -24.85 6.78 26.78
CA LYS A 310 -24.31 5.65 26.01
C LYS A 310 -25.09 5.41 24.71
N GLU A 311 -26.41 5.48 24.74
CA GLU A 311 -27.28 5.37 23.57
C GLU A 311 -27.05 6.52 22.60
N GLU A 312 -26.98 7.76 23.08
CA GLU A 312 -26.64 8.93 22.25
C GLU A 312 -25.25 8.80 21.62
N GLN A 313 -24.24 8.32 22.37
CA GLN A 313 -22.91 8.05 21.83
C GLN A 313 -22.92 6.92 20.80
N LYS A 314 -23.68 5.85 21.04
CA LYS A 314 -23.83 4.73 20.10
C LYS A 314 -24.51 5.20 18.81
N MET A 315 -25.68 5.83 18.90
CA MET A 315 -26.40 6.38 17.75
C MET A 315 -25.56 7.35 16.93
N ARG A 316 -24.70 8.16 17.58
CA ARG A 316 -23.74 9.04 16.89
C ARG A 316 -22.62 8.25 16.20
N ARG A 317 -22.05 7.24 16.85
CA ARG A 317 -21.02 6.37 16.24
C ARG A 317 -21.60 5.63 15.04
N ASP A 318 -22.80 5.05 15.17
CA ASP A 318 -23.50 4.32 14.11
C ASP A 318 -23.86 5.24 12.92
N ALA A 319 -24.20 6.51 13.19
CA ALA A 319 -24.39 7.52 12.14
C ALA A 319 -23.08 7.96 11.47
N GLU A 320 -21.97 8.02 12.22
CA GLU A 320 -20.64 8.34 11.69
C GLU A 320 -20.07 7.21 10.85
N THR A 321 -20.21 5.93 11.28
CA THR A 321 -19.83 4.78 10.45
C THR A 321 -20.67 4.71 9.18
N SER A 322 -21.99 4.93 9.26
CA SER A 322 -22.85 4.96 8.06
C SER A 322 -22.46 6.09 7.07
N LYS A 323 -22.01 7.24 7.59
CA LYS A 323 -21.46 8.33 6.75
C LYS A 323 -20.13 7.92 6.08
N LEU A 324 -19.24 7.26 6.82
CA LEU A 324 -17.94 6.77 6.31
C LEU A 324 -18.13 5.65 5.28
N GLU A 325 -19.05 4.71 5.49
CA GLU A 325 -19.47 3.71 4.50
C GLU A 325 -19.95 4.37 3.20
N GLY A 326 -20.75 5.44 3.30
CA GLY A 326 -21.17 6.25 2.15
C GLY A 326 -19.99 6.92 1.43
N SER A 327 -18.99 7.39 2.18
CA SER A 327 -17.75 7.98 1.63
C SER A 327 -16.91 6.93 0.88
N VAL A 328 -16.69 5.76 1.49
CA VAL A 328 -15.99 4.62 0.87
C VAL A 328 -16.66 4.21 -0.43
N LYS A 329 -18.00 4.10 -0.44
CA LYS A 329 -18.76 3.75 -1.63
C LYS A 329 -18.63 4.81 -2.74
N ALA A 330 -18.73 6.09 -2.41
CA ALA A 330 -18.57 7.17 -3.39
C ALA A 330 -17.14 7.20 -3.99
N ALA A 331 -16.11 6.97 -3.16
CA ALA A 331 -14.73 6.89 -3.62
C ALA A 331 -14.49 5.64 -4.49
N GLN A 332 -15.13 4.51 -4.18
CA GLN A 332 -15.10 3.31 -5.03
C GLN A 332 -15.74 3.57 -6.40
N GLU A 333 -16.94 4.14 -6.43
CA GLU A 333 -17.67 4.45 -7.68
C GLU A 333 -16.86 5.41 -8.57
N GLU A 334 -16.18 6.40 -7.99
CA GLU A 334 -15.29 7.32 -8.72
C GLU A 334 -14.02 6.64 -9.23
N TYR A 335 -13.38 5.79 -8.42
CA TYR A 335 -12.23 4.98 -8.85
C TYR A 335 -12.60 4.07 -10.02
N GLU A 336 -13.71 3.34 -9.94
CA GLU A 336 -14.21 2.49 -11.02
C GLU A 336 -14.55 3.29 -12.29
N ARG A 337 -15.09 4.50 -12.13
CA ARG A 337 -15.40 5.41 -13.26
C ARG A 337 -14.13 5.84 -13.98
N ILE A 338 -13.10 6.28 -13.25
CA ILE A 338 -11.82 6.69 -13.83
C ILE A 338 -11.09 5.48 -14.44
N GLN A 339 -11.15 4.30 -13.81
CA GLN A 339 -10.53 3.08 -14.33
C GLN A 339 -11.15 2.64 -15.67
N LYS A 340 -12.48 2.82 -15.84
CA LYS A 340 -13.17 2.63 -17.13
C LYS A 340 -12.73 3.66 -18.19
N GLN A 341 -12.54 4.92 -17.81
CA GLN A 341 -12.01 5.95 -18.72
C GLN A 341 -10.58 5.64 -19.17
N LEU A 342 -9.72 5.23 -18.25
CA LEU A 342 -8.33 4.85 -18.54
C LEU A 342 -8.26 3.61 -19.46
N SER A 343 -9.09 2.60 -19.22
CA SER A 343 -9.27 1.43 -20.11
C SER A 343 -9.66 1.85 -21.55
N HIS A 344 -10.60 2.79 -21.68
CA HIS A 344 -11.01 3.33 -22.99
C HIS A 344 -9.88 4.10 -23.68
N ALA A 345 -9.13 4.94 -22.94
CA ALA A 345 -8.02 5.71 -23.49
C ALA A 345 -6.87 4.81 -24.00
N TYR A 346 -6.58 3.68 -23.33
CA TYR A 346 -5.65 2.68 -23.88
C TYR A 346 -6.16 2.02 -25.17
N CYS A 347 -7.46 1.70 -25.25
CA CYS A 347 -8.05 1.15 -26.47
C CYS A 347 -7.89 2.12 -27.66
N GLU A 348 -8.13 3.41 -27.43
CA GLU A 348 -7.99 4.42 -28.48
C GLU A 348 -6.52 4.67 -28.83
N LEU A 349 -5.59 4.69 -27.86
CA LEU A 349 -4.15 4.79 -28.11
C LEU A 349 -3.64 3.67 -29.03
N GLU A 350 -3.96 2.41 -28.72
CA GLU A 350 -3.54 1.26 -29.53
C GLU A 350 -4.19 1.27 -30.93
N LYS A 351 -5.40 1.83 -31.04
CA LYS A 351 -6.04 2.10 -32.34
C LYS A 351 -5.30 3.18 -33.14
N ARG A 352 -4.86 4.28 -32.52
CA ARG A 352 -4.03 5.31 -33.20
C ARG A 352 -2.66 4.77 -33.62
N ILE A 353 -2.04 3.92 -32.80
CA ILE A 353 -0.82 3.18 -33.16
C ILE A 353 -1.07 2.30 -34.40
N SER A 354 -2.18 1.58 -34.43
CA SER A 354 -2.56 0.73 -35.57
C SER A 354 -2.87 1.54 -36.83
N GLU A 355 -3.53 2.69 -36.71
CA GLU A 355 -3.79 3.63 -37.82
C GLU A 355 -2.48 4.22 -38.38
N HIS A 356 -1.51 4.56 -37.52
CA HIS A 356 -0.20 5.05 -37.91
C HIS A 356 0.64 3.97 -38.62
N ASP A 357 0.69 2.74 -38.09
CA ASP A 357 1.33 1.60 -38.73
C ASP A 357 0.76 1.37 -40.15
N ASN A 358 -0.58 1.38 -40.29
CA ASN A 358 -1.25 1.24 -41.57
C ASN A 358 -0.97 2.42 -42.52
N ALA A 359 -0.86 3.65 -42.00
CA ALA A 359 -0.49 4.83 -42.78
C ALA A 359 0.97 4.72 -43.30
N ILE A 360 1.90 4.21 -42.50
CA ILE A 360 3.28 3.93 -42.93
C ILE A 360 3.31 2.86 -44.01
N VAL A 361 2.61 1.74 -43.82
CA VAL A 361 2.60 0.61 -44.78
C VAL A 361 1.94 0.99 -46.11
N SER A 362 0.88 1.79 -46.09
CA SER A 362 0.21 2.30 -47.29
C SER A 362 0.97 3.44 -48.00
N GLY A 363 2.02 3.99 -47.38
CA GLY A 363 2.83 5.07 -47.95
C GLY A 363 2.15 6.43 -47.91
N PHE A 364 1.39 6.70 -46.84
CA PHE A 364 0.69 7.97 -46.62
C PHE A 364 1.65 9.18 -46.62
N ASP A 365 1.25 10.27 -47.27
CA ASP A 365 2.12 11.43 -47.55
C ASP A 365 2.48 12.29 -46.32
N ARG A 366 1.81 12.10 -45.16
CA ARG A 366 2.02 12.89 -43.93
C ARG A 366 1.93 12.05 -42.65
N PRO A 367 2.85 11.09 -42.42
CA PRO A 367 2.83 10.25 -41.21
C PRO A 367 3.01 11.04 -39.90
N GLU A 368 3.46 12.30 -39.98
CA GLU A 368 3.60 13.19 -38.82
C GLU A 368 2.24 13.52 -38.17
N LEU A 369 1.15 13.54 -38.96
CA LEU A 369 -0.19 13.84 -38.44
C LEU A 369 -0.77 12.67 -37.63
N THR A 370 -0.54 11.43 -38.08
CA THR A 370 -0.95 10.25 -37.32
C THR A 370 -0.05 10.01 -36.11
N LEU A 371 1.23 10.40 -36.19
CA LEU A 371 2.14 10.41 -35.03
C LEU A 371 1.72 11.45 -33.97
N GLN A 372 1.33 12.66 -34.38
CA GLN A 372 0.80 13.66 -33.44
C GLN A 372 -0.45 13.13 -32.73
N SER A 373 -1.36 12.47 -33.47
CA SER A 373 -2.54 11.83 -32.87
C SER A 373 -2.22 10.69 -31.91
N ILE A 374 -1.02 10.10 -31.95
CA ILE A 374 -0.57 9.15 -30.93
C ILE A 374 -0.15 9.95 -29.69
N HIS A 375 0.71 10.96 -29.84
CA HIS A 375 1.18 11.79 -28.71
C HIS A 375 0.04 12.48 -27.96
N ASP A 376 -0.93 13.06 -28.67
CA ASP A 376 -2.13 13.66 -28.06
C ASP A 376 -2.93 12.65 -27.20
N GLN A 377 -2.90 11.36 -27.58
CA GLN A 377 -3.57 10.27 -26.88
C GLN A 377 -2.71 9.65 -25.77
N GLU A 378 -1.37 9.67 -25.91
CA GLU A 378 -0.41 9.33 -24.85
C GLU A 378 -0.55 10.33 -23.67
N ASP A 379 -0.66 11.62 -23.97
CA ASP A 379 -0.91 12.69 -22.98
C ASP A 379 -2.24 12.49 -22.23
N GLU A 380 -3.32 12.10 -22.94
CA GLU A 380 -4.60 11.77 -22.28
C GLU A 380 -4.48 10.53 -21.38
N VAL A 381 -3.77 9.49 -21.84
CA VAL A 381 -3.51 8.29 -21.03
C VAL A 381 -2.70 8.64 -19.79
N GLU A 382 -1.63 9.45 -19.89
CA GLU A 382 -0.84 9.88 -18.72
C GLU A 382 -1.67 10.70 -17.72
N LEU A 383 -2.50 11.63 -18.21
CA LEU A 383 -3.43 12.39 -17.39
C LEU A 383 -4.43 11.48 -16.65
N LEU A 384 -4.96 10.46 -17.33
CA LEU A 384 -5.91 9.51 -16.73
C LEU A 384 -5.22 8.53 -15.76
N LYS A 385 -3.96 8.15 -15.98
CA LYS A 385 -3.16 7.39 -14.98
C LYS A 385 -3.03 8.18 -13.69
N SER A 386 -2.60 9.44 -13.76
CA SER A 386 -2.44 10.30 -12.57
C SER A 386 -3.76 10.50 -11.82
N LYS A 387 -4.89 10.68 -12.54
CA LYS A 387 -6.23 10.72 -11.93
C LYS A 387 -6.62 9.39 -11.28
N CYS A 388 -6.29 8.26 -11.89
CA CYS A 388 -6.57 6.93 -11.36
C CYS A 388 -5.76 6.66 -10.07
N GLU A 389 -4.47 7.02 -10.06
CA GLU A 389 -3.62 6.94 -8.86
C GLU A 389 -4.18 7.80 -7.72
N LYS A 390 -4.60 9.03 -8.01
CA LYS A 390 -5.23 9.89 -7.00
C LYS A 390 -6.56 9.30 -6.48
N ALA A 391 -7.47 8.88 -7.36
CA ALA A 391 -8.75 8.31 -6.94
C ALA A 391 -8.58 7.00 -6.14
N ARG A 392 -7.52 6.23 -6.44
CA ARG A 392 -7.09 5.08 -5.66
C ARG A 392 -6.57 5.47 -4.26
N GLU A 393 -5.80 6.54 -4.14
CA GLU A 393 -5.36 7.08 -2.84
C GLU A 393 -6.56 7.55 -2.03
N ASP A 394 -7.47 8.32 -2.63
CA ASP A 394 -8.71 8.80 -2.00
C ASP A 394 -9.58 7.62 -1.52
N PHE A 395 -9.73 6.56 -2.32
CA PHE A 395 -10.43 5.32 -1.92
C PHE A 395 -9.73 4.55 -0.78
N ALA A 396 -8.41 4.44 -0.83
CA ALA A 396 -7.63 3.79 0.24
C ALA A 396 -7.72 4.57 1.57
N ASN A 397 -7.70 5.90 1.51
CA ASN A 397 -7.85 6.79 2.66
C ASN A 397 -9.26 6.68 3.26
N ALA A 398 -10.31 6.71 2.44
CA ALA A 398 -11.69 6.53 2.92
C ALA A 398 -11.89 5.18 3.64
N LYS A 399 -11.27 4.10 3.13
CA LYS A 399 -11.26 2.79 3.80
C LYS A 399 -10.51 2.82 5.13
N LEU A 400 -9.39 3.54 5.21
CA LEU A 400 -8.61 3.68 6.43
C LEU A 400 -9.42 4.42 7.52
N GLU A 401 -10.07 5.53 7.17
CA GLU A 401 -10.93 6.29 8.09
C GLU A 401 -12.06 5.44 8.69
N LEU A 402 -12.75 4.64 7.85
CA LEU A 402 -13.80 3.72 8.31
C LEU A 402 -13.23 2.68 9.30
N ARG A 403 -12.07 2.13 9.01
CA ARG A 403 -11.41 1.12 9.86
C ARG A 403 -10.92 1.70 11.19
N GLU A 404 -10.37 2.91 11.19
CA GLU A 404 -9.98 3.61 12.42
C GLU A 404 -11.19 3.84 13.34
N GLN A 405 -12.34 4.21 12.78
CA GLN A 405 -13.59 4.38 13.53
C GLN A 405 -14.15 3.05 14.09
N LEU A 406 -13.99 1.94 13.36
CA LEU A 406 -14.33 0.60 13.83
C LEU A 406 -13.35 0.05 14.89
N ASN A 407 -12.22 0.74 15.10
CA ASN A 407 -11.17 0.38 16.06
C ASN A 407 -10.53 -0.99 15.77
N GLU A 408 -10.61 -1.43 14.51
CA GLU A 408 -9.93 -2.64 14.00
C GLU A 408 -8.44 -2.33 13.85
N GLY A 409 -7.69 -2.61 14.91
CA GLY A 409 -6.33 -2.11 15.16
C GLY A 409 -5.38 -2.19 13.96
N LEU A 410 -4.42 -1.25 13.94
CA LEU A 410 -3.44 -1.00 12.87
C LEU A 410 -2.62 -2.23 12.40
N GLU A 411 -2.67 -3.36 13.11
CA GLU A 411 -1.89 -4.58 12.82
C GLU A 411 -2.38 -5.40 11.62
N ALA A 412 -3.63 -5.26 11.17
CA ALA A 412 -4.03 -5.87 9.89
C ALA A 412 -3.32 -5.13 8.73
N ALA A 413 -2.25 -5.76 8.24
CA ALA A 413 -1.44 -5.30 7.11
C ALA A 413 -2.31 -5.04 5.86
N GLU A 414 -1.80 -4.20 4.93
CA GLU A 414 -2.46 -3.75 3.69
C GLU A 414 -3.67 -4.62 3.27
N ASP A 415 -4.87 -4.03 3.34
CA ASP A 415 -6.18 -4.64 3.04
C ASP A 415 -6.36 -4.85 1.52
N LEU A 416 -5.45 -5.65 0.95
CA LEU A 416 -5.35 -5.99 -0.46
C LEU A 416 -5.60 -7.49 -0.59
N PRO A 417 -6.46 -7.91 -1.53
CA PRO A 417 -6.86 -9.29 -1.63
C PRO A 417 -5.70 -10.23 -2.00
N GLY A 418 -5.80 -11.46 -1.54
CA GLY A 418 -4.90 -12.55 -1.90
C GLY A 418 -3.73 -12.78 -0.94
N ILE A 419 -3.11 -13.95 -1.09
CA ILE A 419 -2.02 -14.39 -0.22
C ILE A 419 -0.73 -13.71 -0.65
N GLN A 420 -0.01 -13.14 0.32
CA GLN A 420 1.28 -12.50 0.09
C GLN A 420 2.39 -13.54 -0.13
N ILE A 421 3.14 -13.40 -1.23
CA ILE A 421 4.19 -14.32 -1.66
C ILE A 421 5.43 -13.53 -2.07
N MET A 422 6.62 -14.01 -1.70
CA MET A 422 7.87 -13.37 -2.12
C MET A 422 8.18 -13.69 -3.58
N MET A 423 8.76 -12.72 -4.30
CA MET A 423 9.15 -12.90 -5.71
C MET A 423 10.04 -14.13 -5.98
N LYS A 424 10.84 -14.57 -5.00
CA LYS A 424 11.69 -15.77 -5.08
C LYS A 424 10.93 -17.09 -5.04
N GLU A 425 9.74 -17.11 -4.47
CA GLU A 425 8.90 -18.30 -4.27
C GLU A 425 7.92 -18.53 -5.44
N LEU A 426 7.90 -17.61 -6.40
CA LEU A 426 6.92 -17.58 -7.49
C LEU A 426 6.97 -18.82 -8.41
N ASP A 427 8.15 -19.39 -8.67
CA ASP A 427 8.31 -20.67 -9.42
C ASP A 427 7.73 -21.84 -8.62
N ASP A 428 8.02 -21.92 -7.32
CA ASP A 428 7.50 -22.98 -6.45
C ASP A 428 5.97 -22.91 -6.28
N VAL A 429 5.40 -21.72 -6.20
CA VAL A 429 3.95 -21.57 -6.07
C VAL A 429 3.22 -21.76 -7.40
N LEU A 430 3.56 -21.02 -8.47
CA LEU A 430 2.77 -21.08 -9.71
C LEU A 430 3.07 -22.32 -10.55
N LEU A 431 4.35 -22.71 -10.68
CA LEU A 431 4.75 -23.80 -11.57
C LEU A 431 4.66 -25.16 -10.87
N ARG A 432 5.11 -25.25 -9.61
CA ARG A 432 5.14 -26.52 -8.86
C ARG A 432 3.93 -26.74 -7.94
N ASP A 433 3.17 -25.70 -7.62
CA ASP A 433 2.08 -25.72 -6.63
C ASP A 433 2.51 -26.35 -5.30
N VAL A 434 3.62 -25.87 -4.72
CA VAL A 434 4.12 -26.35 -3.42
C VAL A 434 3.06 -26.09 -2.34
N GLY A 435 2.56 -27.17 -1.74
CA GLY A 435 1.44 -27.15 -0.80
C GLY A 435 0.07 -27.38 -1.45
N ASN A 436 -0.01 -27.66 -2.76
CA ASN A 436 -1.22 -27.99 -3.51
C ASN A 436 -2.34 -26.93 -3.37
N LYS A 437 -1.96 -25.66 -3.21
CA LYS A 437 -2.87 -24.56 -2.87
C LYS A 437 -3.74 -24.15 -4.05
N ILE A 438 -3.14 -24.06 -5.24
CA ILE A 438 -3.86 -23.66 -6.47
C ILE A 438 -4.81 -24.78 -6.87
N ASN A 439 -4.34 -26.02 -6.91
CA ASN A 439 -5.16 -27.19 -7.21
C ASN A 439 -6.30 -27.38 -6.20
N ALA A 440 -6.04 -27.28 -4.89
CA ALA A 440 -7.08 -27.40 -3.87
C ALA A 440 -8.13 -26.28 -3.94
N SER A 441 -7.76 -25.08 -4.40
CA SER A 441 -8.72 -23.99 -4.61
C SER A 441 -9.71 -24.24 -5.75
N GLY A 442 -9.36 -25.14 -6.68
CA GLY A 442 -10.10 -25.37 -7.92
C GLY A 442 -10.02 -24.23 -8.96
N LYS A 443 -9.58 -23.03 -8.58
CA LYS A 443 -9.59 -21.81 -9.41
C LYS A 443 -8.28 -21.61 -10.18
N TRP A 444 -8.22 -20.58 -11.02
CA TRP A 444 -7.00 -20.12 -11.68
C TRP A 444 -6.33 -18.97 -10.90
N PRO A 445 -4.99 -18.89 -10.84
CA PRO A 445 -4.28 -17.77 -10.23
C PRO A 445 -4.59 -16.40 -10.85
N LEU A 446 -4.89 -15.43 -9.98
CA LEU A 446 -4.87 -14.00 -10.28
C LEU A 446 -3.69 -13.37 -9.52
N ILE A 447 -2.74 -12.81 -10.25
CA ILE A 447 -1.47 -12.32 -9.72
C ILE A 447 -1.50 -10.79 -9.67
N ILE A 448 -1.41 -10.23 -8.47
CA ILE A 448 -1.27 -8.80 -8.24
C ILE A 448 0.23 -8.47 -8.15
N ASP A 449 0.78 -7.89 -9.20
CA ASP A 449 2.19 -7.49 -9.32
C ASP A 449 2.34 -5.98 -9.52
N ARG A 450 2.35 -5.24 -8.41
CA ARG A 450 2.63 -3.79 -8.39
C ARG A 450 4.02 -3.44 -8.93
N SER A 451 4.96 -4.38 -8.93
CA SER A 451 6.38 -4.15 -9.22
C SER A 451 6.78 -4.40 -10.68
N ALA A 452 5.89 -5.01 -11.47
CA ALA A 452 6.16 -5.57 -12.79
C ALA A 452 7.31 -6.61 -12.87
N GLN A 453 7.86 -7.04 -11.73
CA GLN A 453 8.93 -8.05 -11.68
C GLN A 453 8.43 -9.44 -12.04
N ALA A 454 7.20 -9.79 -11.66
CA ALA A 454 6.58 -11.06 -12.00
C ALA A 454 6.14 -11.10 -13.47
N ALA A 455 5.55 -10.01 -13.97
CA ALA A 455 5.28 -9.86 -15.41
C ALA A 455 6.58 -10.06 -16.23
N THR A 456 7.69 -9.49 -15.77
CA THR A 456 9.01 -9.67 -16.39
C THR A 456 9.53 -11.10 -16.28
N PHE A 457 9.46 -11.71 -15.09
CA PHE A 457 9.87 -13.11 -14.86
C PHE A 457 9.08 -14.10 -15.73
N LEU A 458 7.76 -13.95 -15.81
CA LEU A 458 6.89 -14.81 -16.62
C LEU A 458 7.19 -14.70 -18.11
N ARG A 459 7.53 -13.50 -18.61
CA ARG A 459 8.00 -13.28 -20.00
C ARG A 459 9.34 -13.94 -20.31
N TYR A 460 10.25 -14.07 -19.33
CA TYR A 460 11.52 -14.82 -19.50
C TYR A 460 11.40 -16.31 -19.20
N ARG A 461 10.25 -16.76 -18.66
CA ARG A 461 9.91 -18.16 -18.46
C ARG A 461 9.24 -18.71 -19.73
N ASP A 462 9.19 -20.03 -19.85
CA ASP A 462 8.62 -20.72 -21.01
C ASP A 462 7.07 -20.73 -20.95
N THR A 463 6.47 -19.54 -21.06
CA THR A 463 5.02 -19.29 -21.01
C THR A 463 4.51 -18.72 -22.33
N ASN A 464 3.23 -18.93 -22.63
CA ASN A 464 2.54 -18.22 -23.71
C ASN A 464 1.96 -16.94 -23.12
N TYR A 465 2.59 -15.80 -23.40
CA TYR A 465 2.26 -14.51 -22.79
C TYR A 465 1.44 -13.64 -23.74
N LEU A 466 0.30 -13.14 -23.28
CA LEU A 466 -0.59 -12.24 -24.00
C LEU A 466 -0.81 -10.95 -23.20
N ASN A 467 -0.53 -9.79 -23.80
CA ASN A 467 -0.84 -8.47 -23.26
C ASN A 467 -2.23 -8.04 -23.77
N SER A 468 -3.17 -7.79 -22.85
CA SER A 468 -4.56 -7.42 -23.17
C SER A 468 -4.69 -6.09 -23.91
N LEU A 469 -3.70 -5.20 -23.79
CA LEU A 469 -3.67 -3.90 -24.47
C LEU A 469 -3.07 -3.96 -25.87
N ASN A 470 -2.45 -5.07 -26.27
CA ASN A 470 -1.84 -5.19 -27.59
C ASN A 470 -2.83 -5.82 -28.58
N THR A 471 -3.33 -5.03 -29.53
CA THR A 471 -4.32 -5.47 -30.54
C THR A 471 -3.84 -6.69 -31.34
N LYS A 472 -2.58 -6.69 -31.78
CA LYS A 472 -2.01 -7.79 -32.58
C LYS A 472 -1.94 -9.12 -31.82
N GLN A 473 -1.75 -9.06 -30.49
CA GLN A 473 -1.82 -10.23 -29.61
C GLN A 473 -3.26 -10.65 -29.29
N MET A 474 -4.18 -9.68 -29.24
CA MET A 474 -5.62 -9.88 -29.01
C MET A 474 -6.42 -10.23 -30.27
N GLU A 475 -5.81 -10.30 -31.46
CA GLU A 475 -6.47 -10.79 -32.67
C GLU A 475 -6.98 -12.23 -32.45
N PRO A 476 -8.23 -12.56 -32.86
CA PRO A 476 -8.83 -13.87 -32.59
C PRO A 476 -7.97 -15.05 -33.03
N ASN A 477 -7.24 -14.93 -34.15
CA ASN A 477 -6.36 -15.99 -34.61
C ASN A 477 -5.08 -16.14 -33.76
N THR A 478 -4.50 -15.02 -33.31
CA THR A 478 -3.32 -15.02 -32.43
C THR A 478 -3.64 -15.57 -31.05
N VAL A 479 -4.78 -15.16 -30.46
CA VAL A 479 -5.30 -15.68 -29.20
C VAL A 479 -5.56 -17.19 -29.30
N ARG A 480 -6.30 -17.63 -30.34
CA ARG A 480 -6.61 -19.04 -30.59
C ARG A 480 -5.36 -19.93 -30.70
N LEU A 481 -4.37 -19.50 -31.49
CA LEU A 481 -3.12 -20.24 -31.67
C LEU A 481 -2.26 -20.24 -30.40
N SER A 482 -2.29 -19.16 -29.61
CA SER A 482 -1.60 -19.07 -28.32
C SER A 482 -2.22 -20.01 -27.27
N LEU A 483 -3.55 -20.10 -27.23
CA LEU A 483 -4.29 -21.06 -26.39
C LEU A 483 -4.03 -22.50 -26.81
N LEU A 484 -4.17 -22.82 -28.10
CA LEU A 484 -3.87 -24.16 -28.64
C LEU A 484 -2.42 -24.57 -28.39
N GLY A 485 -1.47 -23.64 -28.56
CA GLY A 485 -0.05 -23.87 -28.27
C GLY A 485 0.20 -24.16 -26.79
N ALA A 486 -0.45 -23.41 -25.88
CA ALA A 486 -0.32 -23.60 -24.45
C ALA A 486 -0.85 -24.99 -24.03
N ILE A 487 -2.03 -25.36 -24.53
CA ILE A 487 -2.64 -26.68 -24.30
C ILE A 487 -1.78 -27.81 -24.88
N ARG A 488 -1.31 -27.69 -26.14
CA ARG A 488 -0.47 -28.69 -26.83
C ARG A 488 0.82 -29.00 -26.06
N PHE A 489 1.46 -27.98 -25.50
CA PHE A 489 2.73 -28.13 -24.80
C PHE A 489 2.59 -28.32 -23.28
N GLY A 490 1.39 -28.17 -22.71
CA GLY A 490 1.20 -28.18 -21.26
C GLY A 490 1.84 -26.97 -20.58
N LYS A 491 1.84 -25.81 -21.26
CA LYS A 491 2.46 -24.57 -20.80
C LYS A 491 1.41 -23.63 -20.20
N PRO A 492 1.82 -22.71 -19.31
CA PRO A 492 0.94 -21.64 -18.85
C PRO A 492 0.61 -20.67 -20.00
N LEU A 493 -0.68 -20.35 -20.15
CA LEU A 493 -1.15 -19.16 -20.85
C LEU A 493 -1.31 -18.03 -19.83
N VAL A 494 -0.61 -16.92 -20.04
CA VAL A 494 -0.60 -15.75 -19.15
C VAL A 494 -1.31 -14.60 -19.84
N LEU A 495 -2.36 -14.09 -19.21
CA LEU A 495 -3.07 -12.88 -19.63
C LEU A 495 -2.63 -11.71 -18.75
N ASP A 496 -1.88 -10.77 -19.33
CA ASP A 496 -1.40 -9.54 -18.69
C ASP A 496 -2.39 -8.41 -18.92
N MET A 497 -3.08 -8.04 -17.84
CA MET A 497 -4.07 -6.96 -17.76
C MET A 497 -3.41 -5.59 -17.60
N MET A 498 -2.10 -5.52 -17.36
CA MET A 498 -1.37 -4.28 -17.07
C MET A 498 -2.01 -3.53 -15.88
N GLU A 499 -2.10 -2.20 -15.93
CA GLU A 499 -2.69 -1.35 -14.87
C GLU A 499 -4.23 -1.19 -14.92
N VAL A 500 -4.92 -1.74 -15.93
CA VAL A 500 -6.37 -1.57 -16.14
C VAL A 500 -7.16 -2.87 -16.05
N ASP A 501 -8.45 -2.77 -15.77
CA ASP A 501 -9.37 -3.89 -16.05
C ASP A 501 -9.77 -3.87 -17.53
N MET A 502 -9.52 -4.98 -18.19
CA MET A 502 -9.84 -5.27 -19.59
C MET A 502 -10.60 -6.59 -19.73
N PHE A 503 -10.98 -7.26 -18.62
CA PHE A 503 -11.30 -8.70 -18.66
C PHE A 503 -12.53 -8.98 -19.52
N HIS A 504 -13.56 -8.14 -19.43
CA HIS A 504 -14.72 -8.22 -20.31
C HIS A 504 -14.34 -8.01 -21.78
N THR A 505 -13.55 -6.98 -22.11
CA THR A 505 -13.07 -6.72 -23.48
C THR A 505 -12.23 -7.87 -24.03
N VAL A 506 -11.39 -8.51 -23.21
CA VAL A 506 -10.66 -9.72 -23.59
C VAL A 506 -11.63 -10.90 -23.77
N SER A 507 -12.60 -11.07 -22.88
CA SER A 507 -13.64 -12.10 -23.01
C SER A 507 -14.38 -11.99 -24.34
N ASP A 508 -14.74 -10.77 -24.77
CA ASP A 508 -15.37 -10.52 -26.08
C ASP A 508 -14.46 -10.99 -27.24
N ARG A 509 -13.15 -10.76 -27.17
CA ARG A 509 -12.17 -11.27 -28.17
C ARG A 509 -12.02 -12.78 -28.17
N PHE A 510 -12.19 -13.43 -27.02
CA PHE A 510 -12.24 -14.90 -26.95
C PHE A 510 -13.56 -15.43 -27.54
N ASP A 511 -14.66 -14.71 -27.36
CA ASP A 511 -15.98 -15.05 -27.90
C ASP A 511 -16.10 -14.88 -29.43
N GLU A 512 -15.27 -14.01 -30.04
CA GLU A 512 -15.05 -13.96 -31.49
C GLU A 512 -14.46 -15.27 -32.07
N ILE A 513 -13.81 -16.10 -31.24
CA ILE A 513 -13.27 -17.41 -31.63
C ILE A 513 -14.32 -18.49 -31.48
N GLU A 514 -14.91 -18.59 -30.28
CA GLU A 514 -16.00 -19.49 -29.94
C GLU A 514 -16.79 -18.86 -28.78
N LYS A 515 -18.12 -18.74 -28.91
CA LYS A 515 -18.94 -18.11 -27.87
C LYS A 515 -18.83 -18.83 -26.51
N GLY A 516 -18.62 -18.05 -25.44
CA GLY A 516 -18.36 -18.53 -24.09
C GLY A 516 -16.98 -19.17 -23.89
N LEU A 517 -15.99 -18.87 -24.72
CA LEU A 517 -14.67 -19.52 -24.65
C LEU A 517 -13.92 -19.13 -23.37
N MET A 518 -14.00 -17.86 -22.94
CA MET A 518 -13.36 -17.43 -21.69
C MET A 518 -13.94 -18.18 -20.48
N ASP A 519 -15.27 -18.33 -20.40
CA ASP A 519 -15.90 -19.08 -19.31
C ASP A 519 -15.50 -20.57 -19.34
N LYS A 520 -15.40 -21.18 -20.52
CA LYS A 520 -14.90 -22.57 -20.66
C LYS A 520 -13.45 -22.73 -20.20
N ILE A 521 -12.62 -21.70 -20.34
CA ILE A 521 -11.25 -21.68 -19.81
C ILE A 521 -11.29 -21.54 -18.29
N MET A 522 -12.03 -20.55 -17.78
CA MET A 522 -12.12 -20.24 -16.35
C MET A 522 -12.64 -21.44 -15.54
N ASP A 523 -13.69 -22.09 -16.02
CA ASP A 523 -14.33 -23.23 -15.37
C ASP A 523 -13.67 -24.57 -15.76
N LYS A 524 -12.56 -24.52 -16.52
CA LYS A 524 -11.73 -25.66 -16.96
C LYS A 524 -12.44 -26.66 -17.88
N SER A 525 -13.69 -26.41 -18.29
CA SER A 525 -14.48 -27.28 -19.18
C SER A 525 -13.96 -27.34 -20.62
N ILE A 526 -13.09 -26.41 -21.03
CA ILE A 526 -12.33 -26.49 -22.29
C ILE A 526 -11.44 -27.76 -22.37
N MET A 527 -11.03 -28.29 -21.21
CA MET A 527 -10.21 -29.50 -21.10
C MET A 527 -11.04 -30.79 -21.09
N GLN A 528 -12.35 -30.70 -20.84
CA GLN A 528 -13.26 -31.84 -20.87
C GLN A 528 -13.57 -32.22 -22.32
N GLU A 529 -13.73 -33.53 -22.58
CA GLU A 529 -14.09 -34.11 -23.89
C GLU A 529 -13.22 -33.63 -25.07
N GLU A 530 -11.99 -33.19 -24.78
CA GLU A 530 -11.07 -32.57 -25.74
C GLU A 530 -11.70 -31.37 -26.49
N ASN A 531 -12.56 -30.60 -25.83
CA ASN A 531 -13.28 -29.45 -26.40
C ASN A 531 -12.34 -28.47 -27.14
N TYR A 532 -11.12 -28.25 -26.65
CA TYR A 532 -10.08 -27.46 -27.31
C TYR A 532 -9.78 -27.87 -28.77
N LEU A 533 -10.02 -29.13 -29.17
CA LEU A 533 -9.81 -29.59 -30.55
C LEU A 533 -10.78 -28.93 -31.55
N LYS A 534 -11.92 -28.41 -31.09
CA LYS A 534 -12.89 -27.65 -31.91
C LYS A 534 -12.31 -26.32 -32.41
N LEU A 535 -11.27 -25.81 -31.75
CA LEU A 535 -10.58 -24.57 -32.10
C LEU A 535 -9.56 -24.74 -33.24
N ILE A 536 -9.23 -25.97 -33.65
CA ILE A 536 -8.25 -26.24 -34.72
C ILE A 536 -8.92 -26.00 -36.08
N LYS A 537 -8.22 -25.31 -36.99
CA LYS A 537 -8.70 -24.97 -38.34
C LYS A 537 -7.87 -25.71 -39.40
N GLU A 538 -8.48 -26.00 -40.56
CA GLU A 538 -7.87 -26.79 -41.64
C GLU A 538 -6.59 -26.16 -42.27
N GLY A 539 -6.25 -24.93 -41.90
CA GLY A 539 -5.04 -24.21 -42.35
C GLY A 539 -3.91 -24.10 -41.31
N ASP A 540 -4.05 -24.65 -40.10
CA ASP A 540 -3.07 -24.44 -39.01
C ASP A 540 -1.73 -25.17 -39.21
N GLY A 541 -1.68 -26.12 -40.14
CA GLY A 541 -0.47 -26.90 -40.46
C GLY A 541 -0.26 -28.13 -39.57
N PRO A 542 0.80 -28.93 -39.83
CA PRO A 542 1.01 -30.24 -39.22
C PRO A 542 1.31 -30.17 -37.71
N ASP A 543 1.65 -29.00 -37.20
CA ASP A 543 1.89 -28.75 -35.78
C ASP A 543 0.62 -28.80 -34.92
N TYR A 544 -0.56 -28.66 -35.52
CA TYR A 544 -1.86 -28.67 -34.82
C TYR A 544 -2.71 -29.90 -35.16
N GLU A 545 -2.12 -30.95 -35.74
CA GLU A 545 -2.76 -32.26 -35.86
C GLU A 545 -3.19 -32.80 -34.47
N LYS A 546 -4.34 -33.48 -34.39
CA LYS A 546 -4.86 -34.08 -33.14
C LYS A 546 -3.82 -34.96 -32.42
N ASN A 547 -2.99 -35.68 -33.18
CA ASN A 547 -1.92 -36.54 -32.66
C ASN A 547 -0.80 -35.79 -31.88
N LYS A 548 -0.73 -34.45 -31.96
CA LYS A 548 0.25 -33.62 -31.22
C LYS A 548 -0.23 -33.25 -29.81
N PHE A 549 -1.51 -33.42 -29.51
CA PHE A 549 -2.13 -33.13 -28.22
C PHE A 549 -2.14 -34.39 -27.35
N THR A 550 -1.07 -34.62 -26.60
CA THR A 550 -0.98 -35.80 -25.72
C THR A 550 -1.64 -35.51 -24.37
N SER A 551 -2.42 -36.45 -23.84
CA SER A 551 -3.19 -36.28 -22.59
C SER A 551 -2.32 -35.85 -21.40
N TYR A 552 -1.09 -36.35 -21.31
CA TYR A 552 -0.10 -35.93 -20.31
C TYR A 552 0.28 -34.45 -20.39
N ARG A 553 0.34 -33.86 -21.60
CA ARG A 553 0.65 -32.44 -21.77
C ARG A 553 -0.59 -31.59 -21.55
N THR A 554 -1.72 -31.97 -22.14
CA THR A 554 -2.95 -31.18 -22.04
C THR A 554 -3.43 -31.06 -20.59
N GLN A 555 -3.33 -32.13 -19.79
CA GLN A 555 -3.61 -32.08 -18.34
C GLN A 555 -2.70 -31.13 -17.53
N ASN A 556 -1.53 -30.76 -18.05
CA ASN A 556 -0.61 -29.81 -17.40
C ASN A 556 -0.83 -28.35 -17.84
N PHE A 557 -1.82 -28.07 -18.70
CA PHE A 557 -2.19 -26.71 -19.08
C PHE A 557 -2.55 -25.86 -17.85
N LYS A 558 -2.09 -24.60 -17.84
CA LYS A 558 -2.40 -23.62 -16.80
C LYS A 558 -2.86 -22.31 -17.44
N PHE A 559 -3.82 -21.64 -16.81
CA PHE A 559 -4.21 -20.27 -17.15
C PHE A 559 -3.95 -19.35 -15.95
N TRP A 560 -3.28 -18.22 -16.20
CA TRP A 560 -2.95 -17.21 -15.20
C TRP A 560 -3.36 -15.83 -15.68
N ILE A 561 -3.94 -15.03 -14.79
CA ILE A 561 -4.18 -13.60 -15.01
C ILE A 561 -3.14 -12.84 -14.17
N ILE A 562 -2.51 -11.81 -14.73
CA ILE A 562 -1.62 -10.89 -14.00
C ILE A 562 -2.09 -9.45 -14.18
N THR A 563 -2.07 -8.67 -13.12
CA THR A 563 -2.43 -7.24 -13.12
C THR A 563 -1.54 -6.46 -12.17
N LYS A 564 -1.30 -5.18 -12.49
CA LYS A 564 -0.72 -4.21 -11.56
C LYS A 564 -1.78 -3.56 -10.67
N ASN A 565 -3.08 -3.71 -11.00
CA ASN A 565 -4.17 -3.15 -10.21
C ASN A 565 -4.19 -3.79 -8.81
N PRO A 566 -3.97 -3.02 -7.73
CA PRO A 566 -3.98 -3.53 -6.35
C PRO A 566 -5.36 -3.96 -5.85
N TYR A 567 -6.42 -3.45 -6.47
CA TYR A 567 -7.81 -3.73 -6.17
C TYR A 567 -8.49 -4.28 -7.44
N PRO A 568 -8.21 -5.54 -7.83
CA PRO A 568 -8.97 -6.18 -8.90
C PRO A 568 -10.46 -6.17 -8.56
N PRO A 569 -11.35 -6.06 -9.56
CA PRO A 569 -12.79 -6.05 -9.33
C PRO A 569 -13.26 -7.36 -8.69
N GLU A 570 -14.31 -7.27 -7.88
CA GLU A 570 -14.80 -8.36 -7.03
C GLU A 570 -15.09 -9.65 -7.80
N TYR A 571 -15.69 -9.57 -8.99
CA TYR A 571 -15.96 -10.73 -9.84
C TYR A 571 -14.69 -11.51 -10.25
N LEU A 572 -13.52 -10.87 -10.34
CA LEU A 572 -12.24 -11.58 -10.56
C LEU A 572 -11.74 -12.24 -9.27
N LEU A 573 -11.91 -11.59 -8.12
CA LEU A 573 -11.54 -12.15 -6.82
C LEU A 573 -12.39 -13.39 -6.48
N GLU A 574 -13.67 -13.38 -6.88
CA GLU A 574 -14.58 -14.52 -6.74
C GLU A 574 -14.20 -15.68 -7.67
N ARG A 575 -13.80 -15.41 -8.93
CA ARG A 575 -13.49 -16.46 -9.91
C ARG A 575 -12.05 -17.00 -9.81
N CYS A 576 -11.13 -16.26 -9.20
CA CYS A 576 -9.70 -16.60 -9.19
C CYS A 576 -9.16 -16.99 -7.80
N TYR A 577 -7.94 -17.50 -7.78
CA TYR A 577 -7.12 -17.67 -6.58
C TYR A 577 -6.12 -16.52 -6.50
N THR A 578 -6.41 -15.51 -5.68
CA THR A 578 -5.64 -14.26 -5.66
C THR A 578 -4.31 -14.42 -4.93
N ILE A 579 -3.22 -14.01 -5.59
CA ILE A 579 -1.83 -14.03 -5.12
C ILE A 579 -1.28 -12.60 -5.20
N ARG A 580 -0.75 -12.09 -4.10
CA ARG A 580 -0.18 -10.75 -3.98
C ARG A 580 1.35 -10.84 -3.91
N ILE A 581 2.05 -10.22 -4.85
CA ILE A 581 3.51 -10.29 -4.89
C ILE A 581 4.11 -9.16 -4.07
N TYR A 582 4.98 -9.54 -3.15
CA TYR A 582 5.75 -8.62 -2.32
C TYR A 582 7.24 -8.70 -2.66
N VAL A 583 7.82 -7.53 -2.87
CA VAL A 583 9.25 -7.32 -3.05
C VAL A 583 9.74 -6.56 -1.82
N PRO A 584 10.53 -7.18 -0.92
CA PRO A 584 11.15 -6.44 0.18
C PRO A 584 12.10 -5.38 -0.39
N THR A 585 11.92 -4.15 0.09
CA THR A 585 12.77 -2.99 -0.19
C THR A 585 14.11 -3.08 0.52
#